data_AF-A0A1A9BBY7-F1
#
_entry.id   AF-A0A1A9BBY7-F1
#
_cell.length_a   1.000
_cell.length_b   1.000
_cell.length_c   1.000
_cell.angle_alpha   90.00
_cell.angle_beta   90.00
_cell.angle_gamma   90.00
#
_symmetry.space_group_name_H-M   'P 1'
#
loop_
_entity.id
_entity.type
_entity.pdbx_description
1 polymer ?
#
loop_
_entity_poly.entity_id
_entity_poly.type
_entity_poly.pdbx_seq_one_letter_code
_entity_poly.pdbx_strand_id
1 'polypeptide(L)'
;MSEASTDRVTDRPDEVTDPLLWDLATAVADAHQPDAERVCASPSCAGAAWPCAAWDAAQLGLTAARTPRSAVAPGPRRTGGGEQPGIAPAPVSGMDRLAATAA
;
A
#
# COMPACT_ATOMS: atom_id res chain seq x y z
N MET A 1 -26.84 -14.84 -6.02
CA MET A 1 -25.49 -14.47 -5.56
C MET A 1 -25.58 -13.86 -4.16
N SER A 2 -25.83 -14.68 -3.12
CA SER A 2 -25.96 -14.17 -1.74
C SER A 2 -25.26 -15.04 -0.70
N GLU A 3 -24.81 -16.24 -1.08
CA GLU A 3 -24.25 -17.24 -0.18
C GLU A 3 -22.75 -16.98 0.09
N ALA A 4 -22.01 -16.58 -0.96
CA ALA A 4 -20.59 -16.24 -0.85
C ALA A 4 -20.31 -15.01 0.03
N SER A 5 -21.32 -14.16 0.26
CA SER A 5 -21.19 -13.01 1.15
C SER A 5 -21.27 -13.43 2.63
N THR A 6 -22.09 -14.43 2.96
CA THR A 6 -22.20 -14.98 4.32
C THR A 6 -21.07 -15.94 4.67
N ASP A 7 -20.52 -16.66 3.69
CA ASP A 7 -19.40 -17.58 3.90
C ASP A 7 -18.16 -16.86 4.45
N ARG A 8 -17.79 -15.71 3.87
CA ARG A 8 -16.68 -14.87 4.35
C ARG A 8 -16.90 -14.26 5.74
N VAL A 9 -18.16 -14.05 6.12
CA VAL A 9 -18.51 -13.59 7.47
C VAL A 9 -18.19 -14.67 8.52
N THR A 10 -18.14 -15.95 8.13
CA THR A 10 -17.93 -17.09 9.04
C THR A 10 -16.44 -17.35 9.33
N ASP A 11 -15.54 -16.99 8.42
CA ASP A 11 -14.08 -17.17 8.59
C ASP A 11 -13.40 -16.02 9.36
N ARG A 12 -14.14 -14.93 9.62
CA ARG A 12 -13.58 -13.74 10.28
C ARG A 12 -13.31 -14.00 11.77
N PRO A 13 -12.08 -13.72 12.27
CA PRO A 13 -11.75 -13.81 13.70
C PRO A 13 -12.59 -12.85 14.56
N ASP A 14 -12.85 -13.25 15.81
CA ASP A 14 -13.71 -12.51 16.75
C ASP A 14 -13.07 -11.17 17.18
N GLU A 15 -11.73 -11.08 17.20
CA GLU A 15 -10.99 -9.85 17.53
C GLU A 15 -11.02 -8.76 16.45
N VAL A 16 -11.66 -9.02 15.30
CA VAL A 16 -11.77 -8.04 14.23
C VAL A 16 -12.75 -6.93 14.62
N THR A 17 -12.23 -5.70 14.69
CA THR A 17 -12.97 -4.50 15.08
C THR A 17 -13.53 -3.70 13.90
N ASP A 18 -12.95 -3.85 12.71
CA ASP A 18 -13.44 -3.30 11.45
C ASP A 18 -13.70 -4.42 10.43
N PRO A 19 -14.93 -4.98 10.43
CA PRO A 19 -15.33 -6.07 9.53
C PRO A 19 -15.18 -5.75 8.04
N LEU A 20 -15.47 -4.51 7.63
CA LEU A 20 -15.44 -4.12 6.23
C LEU A 20 -14.00 -4.01 5.73
N LEU A 21 -13.11 -3.45 6.56
CA LEU A 21 -11.69 -3.38 6.24
C LEU A 21 -11.06 -4.77 6.19
N TRP A 22 -11.46 -5.67 7.10
CA TRP A 22 -11.03 -7.06 7.09
C TRP A 22 -11.41 -7.76 5.79
N ASP A 23 -12.69 -7.73 5.42
CA ASP A 23 -13.19 -8.43 4.24
C ASP A 23 -12.54 -7.90 2.95
N LEU A 24 -12.34 -6.59 2.86
CA LEU A 24 -11.62 -5.96 1.74
C LEU A 24 -10.16 -6.41 1.68
N ALA A 25 -9.44 -6.36 2.80
CA ALA A 25 -8.03 -6.71 2.85
C ALA A 25 -7.81 -8.19 2.52
N THR A 26 -8.66 -9.09 3.01
CA THR A 26 -8.65 -10.52 2.65
C THR A 26 -8.86 -10.70 1.15
N ALA A 27 -9.85 -10.03 0.56
CA ALA A 27 -10.11 -10.14 -0.88
C ALA A 27 -8.93 -9.64 -1.73
N VAL A 28 -8.23 -8.59 -1.29
CA VAL A 28 -7.02 -8.10 -1.97
C VAL A 28 -5.87 -9.11 -1.82
N ALA A 29 -5.66 -9.67 -0.62
CA ALA A 29 -4.61 -10.67 -0.40
C ALA A 29 -4.83 -11.93 -1.26
N ASP A 30 -6.07 -12.42 -1.37
CA ASP A 30 -6.46 -13.56 -2.21
C ASP A 30 -6.26 -13.28 -3.70
N ALA A 31 -6.57 -12.06 -4.15
CA ALA A 31 -6.33 -11.68 -5.54
C ALA A 31 -4.83 -11.53 -5.86
N HIS A 32 -3.99 -11.28 -4.86
CA HIS A 32 -2.55 -11.03 -4.99
C HIS A 32 -1.68 -12.17 -4.42
N GLN A 33 -2.10 -13.42 -4.63
CA GLN A 33 -1.30 -14.60 -4.28
C GLN A 33 -0.08 -14.78 -5.21
N PRO A 34 0.98 -15.47 -4.75
CA PRO A 34 2.09 -15.84 -5.60
C PRO A 34 1.70 -16.96 -6.56
N ASP A 35 2.30 -16.98 -7.75
CA ASP A 35 2.32 -18.14 -8.63
C ASP A 35 3.46 -19.12 -8.27
N ALA A 36 3.65 -20.15 -9.10
CA ALA A 36 4.70 -21.16 -8.92
C ALA A 36 6.13 -20.57 -8.93
N GLU A 37 6.33 -19.40 -9.54
CA GLU A 37 7.63 -18.73 -9.68
C GLU A 37 7.87 -17.66 -8.60
N ARG A 38 6.94 -17.53 -7.64
CA ARG A 38 6.93 -16.46 -6.63
C ARG A 38 6.84 -15.06 -7.23
N VAL A 39 6.09 -14.95 -8.31
CA VAL A 39 5.64 -13.68 -8.91
C VAL A 39 4.18 -13.47 -8.52
N CYS A 40 3.73 -12.22 -8.40
CA CYS A 40 2.32 -11.96 -8.14
C CYS A 40 1.47 -12.36 -9.36
N ALA A 41 0.47 -13.22 -9.14
CA ALA A 41 -0.40 -13.72 -10.21
C ALA A 41 -1.47 -12.70 -10.67
N SER A 42 -1.67 -11.60 -9.92
CA SER A 42 -2.65 -10.57 -10.26
C SER A 42 -2.27 -9.87 -11.58
N PRO A 43 -3.19 -9.75 -12.55
CA PRO A 43 -2.89 -9.09 -13.83
C PRO A 43 -2.55 -7.61 -13.68
N SER A 44 -2.98 -6.96 -12.60
CA SER A 44 -2.64 -5.58 -12.27
C SER A 44 -1.20 -5.40 -11.79
N CYS A 45 -0.50 -6.50 -11.47
CA CYS A 45 0.88 -6.53 -10.99
C CYS A 45 1.79 -7.37 -11.88
N ALA A 46 1.46 -7.52 -13.18
CA ALA A 46 2.17 -8.41 -14.10
C ALA A 46 3.70 -8.28 -14.00
N GLY A 47 4.36 -9.37 -13.65
CA GLY A 47 5.83 -9.46 -13.51
C GLY A 47 6.41 -8.89 -12.22
N ALA A 48 5.60 -8.38 -11.28
CA ALA A 48 6.08 -7.91 -9.99
C ALA A 48 6.46 -9.10 -9.09
N ALA A 49 7.61 -9.01 -8.43
CA ALA A 49 8.02 -9.97 -7.41
C ALA A 49 6.99 -10.06 -6.28
N TRP A 50 6.84 -11.25 -5.72
CA TRP A 50 6.03 -11.46 -4.52
C TRP A 50 6.91 -11.41 -3.24
N PRO A 51 6.45 -10.78 -2.14
CA PRO A 51 5.19 -10.05 -2.02
C PRO A 51 5.21 -8.72 -2.79
N CYS A 52 4.08 -8.41 -3.43
CA CYS A 52 3.90 -7.14 -4.12
C CYS A 52 3.30 -6.08 -3.18
N ALA A 53 3.43 -4.81 -3.54
CA ALA A 53 2.96 -3.69 -2.71
C ALA A 53 1.47 -3.78 -2.33
N ALA A 54 0.62 -4.33 -3.21
CA ALA A 54 -0.80 -4.52 -2.92
C ALA A 54 -1.04 -5.60 -1.86
N TRP A 55 -0.26 -6.69 -1.90
CA TRP A 55 -0.30 -7.73 -0.87
C TRP A 55 0.20 -7.17 0.47
N ASP A 56 1.28 -6.40 0.49
CA ASP A 56 1.77 -5.75 1.71
C ASP A 56 0.73 -4.79 2.31
N ALA A 57 0.08 -3.98 1.46
CA ALA A 57 -1.00 -3.10 1.89
C ALA A 57 -2.19 -3.87 2.46
N ALA A 58 -2.52 -5.04 1.91
CA ALA A 58 -3.54 -5.92 2.45
C ALA A 58 -3.15 -6.43 3.85
N GLN A 59 -1.90 -6.84 4.07
CA GLN A 59 -1.44 -7.27 5.41
C GLN A 59 -1.54 -6.14 6.45
N LEU A 60 -1.20 -4.92 6.05
CA LEU A 60 -1.39 -3.74 6.89
C LEU A 60 -2.88 -3.51 7.20
N GLY A 61 -3.76 -3.69 6.21
CA GLY A 61 -5.21 -3.61 6.37
C GLY A 61 -5.77 -4.65 7.35
N LEU A 62 -5.34 -5.90 7.25
CA LEU A 62 -5.72 -6.98 8.19
C LEU A 62 -5.30 -6.66 9.62
N THR A 63 -4.09 -6.11 9.79
CA THR A 63 -3.59 -5.68 11.10
C THR A 63 -4.40 -4.50 11.64
N ALA A 64 -4.70 -3.52 10.80
CA ALA A 64 -5.49 -2.35 11.16
C ALA A 64 -6.94 -2.72 11.52
N ALA A 65 -7.55 -3.69 10.83
CA ALA A 65 -8.91 -4.12 11.10
C ALA A 65 -9.08 -4.77 12.49
N ARG A 66 -8.02 -5.35 13.05
CA ARG A 66 -7.99 -5.90 14.41
C ARG A 66 -7.68 -4.86 15.48
N THR A 67 -7.22 -3.68 15.08
CA THR A 67 -6.88 -2.61 16.03
C THR A 67 -8.11 -1.74 16.23
N PRO A 68 -8.67 -1.66 17.47
CA PRO A 68 -9.77 -0.75 17.74
C PRO A 68 -9.34 0.65 17.31
N ARG A 69 -10.09 1.25 16.38
CA ARG A 69 -9.88 2.64 16.02
C ARG A 69 -10.24 3.48 17.23
N SER A 70 -9.27 3.72 18.12
CA SER A 70 -9.38 4.79 19.09
C SER A 70 -9.72 6.01 18.25
N ALA A 71 -10.88 6.62 18.51
CA ALA A 71 -11.36 7.75 17.73
C ALA A 71 -10.27 8.83 17.80
N VAL A 72 -9.38 8.84 16.82
CA VAL A 72 -8.52 9.97 16.53
C VAL A 72 -9.53 11.05 16.23
N ALA A 73 -9.75 11.93 17.22
CA ALA A 73 -10.47 13.16 17.02
C ALA A 73 -9.95 13.74 15.71
N PRO A 74 -10.82 14.12 14.76
CA PRO A 74 -10.35 14.66 13.49
C PRO A 74 -9.38 15.80 13.82
N GLY A 75 -8.09 15.54 13.63
CA GLY A 75 -7.08 16.59 13.65
C GLY A 75 -7.54 17.66 12.68
N PRO A 76 -7.27 18.95 12.96
CA PRO A 76 -7.85 20.05 12.22
C PRO A 76 -7.73 19.77 10.72
N ARG A 77 -8.88 19.66 10.04
CA ARG A 77 -8.92 19.57 8.58
C ARG A 77 -8.11 20.76 8.09
N ARG A 78 -7.02 20.53 7.37
CA ARG A 78 -6.33 21.59 6.63
C ARG A 78 -7.27 22.05 5.51
N THR A 79 -8.20 22.92 5.87
CA THR A 79 -8.99 23.70 4.92
C THR A 79 -8.11 24.86 4.46
N GLY A 80 -7.63 24.78 3.22
CA GLY A 80 -7.13 25.94 2.49
C GLY A 80 -5.66 25.86 2.08
N GLY A 81 -5.46 25.75 0.75
CA GLY A 81 -4.51 26.57 0.00
C GLY A 81 -3.01 26.30 0.17
N GLY A 82 -2.43 25.70 -0.89
CA GLY A 82 -1.10 26.01 -1.42
C GLY A 82 0.08 26.09 -0.45
N GLU A 83 0.88 25.02 -0.40
CA GLU A 83 2.33 25.03 -0.64
C GLU A 83 2.80 23.59 -0.44
N GLN A 84 3.09 22.87 -1.53
CA GLN A 84 3.99 21.72 -1.41
C GLN A 84 5.30 22.30 -0.87
N PRO A 85 5.88 21.81 0.24
CA PRO A 85 7.28 22.09 0.49
C PRO A 85 8.01 21.49 -0.70
N GLY A 86 8.40 22.35 -1.64
CA GLY A 86 9.21 21.97 -2.77
C GLY A 86 10.37 21.18 -2.19
N ILE A 87 10.49 19.94 -2.64
CA ILE A 87 11.78 19.29 -2.63
C ILE A 87 12.62 20.17 -3.53
N ALA A 88 13.27 21.17 -2.95
CA ALA A 88 14.27 21.95 -3.65
C ALA A 88 15.28 20.91 -4.13
N PRO A 89 15.49 20.75 -5.45
CA PRO A 89 16.61 19.95 -5.91
C PRO A 89 17.86 20.58 -5.29
N ALA A 90 18.63 19.76 -4.57
CA ALA A 90 19.91 20.19 -4.03
C ALA A 90 20.75 20.84 -5.15
N PRO A 91 21.46 21.95 -4.90
CA PRO A 91 22.34 22.50 -5.90
C PRO A 91 23.43 21.46 -6.20
N VAL A 92 23.44 20.96 -7.44
CA VAL A 92 24.59 20.25 -8.00
C VAL A 92 25.75 21.24 -8.04
N SER A 93 26.56 21.21 -6.99
CA SER A 93 27.77 22.00 -6.92
C SER A 93 28.77 21.46 -7.95
N GLY A 94 29.09 22.30 -8.92
CA GLY A 94 30.39 22.32 -9.58
C GLY A 94 30.59 21.32 -10.71
N MET A 95 30.29 21.76 -11.93
CA MET A 95 31.20 21.52 -13.04
C MET A 95 32.55 22.15 -12.69
N ASP A 96 33.57 21.33 -12.42
CA ASP A 96 34.93 21.74 -12.72
C ASP A 96 35.24 21.28 -14.15
N ARG A 97 35.32 22.27 -15.02
CA ARG A 97 35.57 22.15 -16.45
C ARG A 97 36.98 22.69 -16.68
N LEU A 98 37.67 22.09 -17.66
CA LEU A 98 38.98 22.42 -18.28
C LEU A 98 40.21 21.67 -17.71
N ALA A 99 41.15 21.14 -18.50
CA ALA A 99 41.42 21.26 -19.94
C ALA A 99 42.37 20.15 -20.44
N ALA A 100 42.32 19.90 -21.76
CA ALA A 100 43.40 19.66 -22.73
C ALA A 100 44.55 18.67 -22.38
N THR A 101 45.00 17.76 -23.25
CA THR A 101 45.47 17.93 -24.64
C THR A 101 45.56 16.59 -25.38
N ALA A 102 45.51 16.68 -26.71
CA ALA A 102 45.83 15.62 -27.66
C ALA A 102 47.26 15.06 -27.50
N ALA A 103 47.41 13.76 -27.83
CA ALA A 103 48.55 13.18 -28.55
C ALA A 103 48.11 11.86 -29.18
#